data_AF-A0A9W8Y8N7-F1
#
_entry.id   AF-A0A9W8Y8N7-F1
#
_cell.length_a   1.000
_cell.length_b   1.000
_cell.length_c   1.000
_cell.angle_alpha   90.00
_cell.angle_beta   90.00
_cell.angle_gamma   90.00
#
_symmetry.space_group_name_H-M   'P 1'
#
loop_
_entity.id
_entity.type
_entity.pdbx_description
1 polymer ?
#
loop_
_entity_poly.entity_id
_entity_poly.type
_entity_poly.pdbx_seq_one_letter_code
_entity_poly.pdbx_strand_id
1 'polypeptide(L)'
;MLPSEFHTLFTGKNLRWETLGLVLAVAVSNAQYTSPGDPIFTLDDGRRLDKDEFIEDTIQATNDCISICQIHGAVNDIMVWFVYADMMIISNFYGDNYHGTWRRMGDSVSALYATGMHCEGEFSGGANGEPLFLREARRRLYSAVYRSDKTLAIFFGRPPMMNWRYSDRRQLLDISDATITSDDPDVVNAEISKLDSSGWNTEGQLHPASYIRLRCQHAIFKERLLEQSLAGEKDSDVVRNLQAISAECSEWWETLPRHLRYETYTEEDAWIGRGPSQTVRLISTYLDYLHLHFQTQRLLHRQTQQALPALMDVSLKILSTALVSTKPNNRVYETRRHFPSVILFYCFPAAGVLALELRRCTIEGLPLPNAVSRADVIRNLSVLTSCLEWIVLPGDGNHKLCSELNKMLELVLDEVLNYEPSSNRVPESGEDLASAAFFDMPMIDGLEPIPTEAEDFLSWLDNATWNNTDLF
;
A
#
# COMPACT_ATOMS: atom_id res chain seq x y z
N MET A 1 -35.84 2.84 2.58
CA MET A 1 -35.06 2.84 3.82
C MET A 1 -34.15 4.03 3.77
N LEU A 2 -34.23 4.90 4.78
CA LEU A 2 -33.35 6.04 4.91
C LEU A 2 -31.97 5.61 5.42
N PRO A 3 -30.88 6.33 5.07
CA PRO A 3 -29.57 6.10 5.66
C PRO A 3 -29.60 6.02 7.20
N SER A 4 -30.33 6.94 7.86
CA SER A 4 -30.43 6.96 9.32
C SER A 4 -31.09 5.71 9.92
N GLU A 5 -31.94 5.02 9.15
CA GLU A 5 -32.64 3.81 9.59
C GLU A 5 -31.80 2.54 9.38
N PHE A 6 -30.77 2.58 8.54
CA PHE A 6 -30.03 1.38 8.11
C PHE A 6 -29.43 0.60 9.29
N HIS A 7 -28.89 1.31 10.28
CA HIS A 7 -28.29 0.68 11.46
C HIS A 7 -29.27 -0.19 12.27
N THR A 8 -30.58 0.08 12.19
CA THR A 8 -31.61 -0.68 12.92
C THR A 8 -31.72 -2.13 12.43
N LEU A 9 -31.22 -2.43 11.22
CA LEU A 9 -31.19 -3.78 10.67
C LEU A 9 -30.20 -4.71 11.38
N PHE A 10 -29.22 -4.16 12.09
CA PHE A 10 -28.12 -4.95 12.65
C PHE A 10 -27.70 -4.50 14.06
N THR A 11 -28.52 -3.70 14.73
CA THR A 11 -28.30 -3.23 16.11
C THR A 11 -29.52 -3.52 17.00
N GLY A 12 -29.38 -3.31 18.31
CA GLY A 12 -30.46 -3.54 19.28
C GLY A 12 -30.91 -5.01 19.28
N LYS A 13 -32.21 -5.26 19.03
CA LYS A 13 -32.76 -6.62 18.95
C LYS A 13 -32.26 -7.41 17.74
N ASN A 14 -31.73 -6.71 16.73
CA ASN A 14 -31.17 -7.30 15.51
C ASN A 14 -29.64 -7.35 15.57
N LEU A 15 -29.01 -7.24 16.74
CA LEU A 15 -27.57 -7.34 16.87
C LEU A 15 -27.08 -8.72 16.39
N ARG A 16 -26.06 -8.72 15.52
CA ARG A 16 -25.45 -9.92 14.95
C ARG A 16 -23.95 -9.96 15.23
N TRP A 17 -23.35 -11.15 15.09
CA TRP A 17 -21.94 -11.38 15.39
C TRP A 17 -21.01 -10.59 14.47
N GLU A 18 -21.35 -10.43 13.19
CA GLU A 18 -20.56 -9.63 12.25
C GLU A 18 -20.57 -8.14 12.60
N THR A 19 -21.64 -7.64 13.22
CA THR A 19 -21.71 -6.26 13.70
C THR A 19 -20.85 -6.06 14.94
N LEU A 20 -20.92 -6.99 15.90
CA LEU A 20 -20.07 -6.94 17.08
C LEU A 20 -18.60 -7.00 16.69
N GLY A 21 -18.25 -7.95 15.81
CA GLY A 21 -16.91 -8.08 15.26
C GLY A 21 -16.43 -6.81 14.56
N LEU A 22 -17.27 -6.18 13.73
CA LEU A 22 -16.92 -4.92 13.08
C LEU A 22 -16.64 -3.80 14.08
N VAL A 23 -17.43 -3.68 15.15
CA VAL A 23 -17.20 -2.67 16.21
C VAL A 23 -15.85 -2.92 16.90
N LEU A 24 -15.54 -4.18 17.23
CA LEU A 24 -14.25 -4.57 17.80
C LEU A 24 -13.09 -4.25 16.85
N ALA A 25 -13.22 -4.57 15.56
CA ALA A 25 -12.22 -4.26 14.55
C ALA A 25 -11.97 -2.74 14.41
N VAL A 26 -13.04 -1.93 14.47
CA VAL A 26 -12.92 -0.47 14.48
C VAL A 26 -12.21 0.02 15.74
N ALA A 27 -12.49 -0.57 16.91
CA ALA A 27 -11.80 -0.24 18.16
C ALA A 27 -10.29 -0.56 18.07
N VAL A 28 -9.93 -1.73 17.56
CA VAL A 28 -8.53 -2.12 17.31
C VAL A 28 -7.85 -1.15 16.36
N SER A 29 -8.50 -0.85 15.23
CA SER A 29 -7.95 0.10 14.25
C SER A 29 -7.64 1.45 14.90
N ASN A 30 -8.58 2.02 15.66
CA ASN A 30 -8.34 3.27 16.36
C ASN A 30 -7.20 3.15 17.40
N ALA A 31 -7.14 2.05 18.15
CA ALA A 31 -6.06 1.82 19.11
C ALA A 31 -4.68 1.76 18.42
N GLN A 32 -4.56 1.05 17.29
CA GLN A 32 -3.32 0.95 16.51
C GLN A 32 -2.78 2.32 16.10
N TYR A 33 -3.65 3.25 15.69
CA TYR A 33 -3.29 4.60 15.26
C TYR A 33 -3.23 5.65 16.39
N THR A 34 -3.53 5.26 17.64
CA THR A 34 -3.47 6.15 18.81
C THR A 34 -2.17 5.97 19.58
N SER A 35 -1.58 7.05 20.07
CA SER A 35 -0.34 7.01 20.86
C SER A 35 -0.52 6.18 22.14
N PRO A 36 0.44 5.32 22.54
CA PRO A 36 0.36 4.59 23.81
C PRO A 36 0.23 5.51 25.05
N GLY A 37 0.71 6.75 24.93
CA GLY A 37 0.62 7.76 25.99
C GLY A 37 -0.76 8.43 26.10
N ASP A 38 -1.66 8.20 25.14
CA ASP A 38 -2.94 8.89 25.04
C ASP A 38 -3.86 8.62 26.25
N PRO A 39 -4.58 9.63 26.76
CA PRO A 39 -5.53 9.44 27.87
C PRO A 39 -6.64 8.43 27.60
N ILE A 40 -6.96 8.09 26.34
CA ILE A 40 -7.99 7.10 26.02
C ILE A 40 -7.69 5.72 26.63
N PHE A 41 -6.41 5.41 26.87
CA PHE A 41 -5.97 4.18 27.53
C PHE A 41 -5.91 4.29 29.06
N THR A 42 -6.42 5.38 29.65
CA THR A 42 -6.51 5.55 31.11
C THR A 42 -7.95 5.36 31.55
N LEU A 43 -8.19 4.38 32.41
CA LEU A 43 -9.50 4.10 32.99
C LEU A 43 -9.90 5.18 34.01
N ASP A 44 -11.18 5.25 34.35
CA ASP A 44 -11.73 6.22 35.32
C ASP A 44 -11.08 6.13 36.71
N ASP A 45 -10.56 4.95 37.07
CA ASP A 45 -9.84 4.71 38.34
C ASP A 45 -8.34 5.04 38.27
N GLY A 46 -7.86 5.56 37.14
CA GLY A 46 -6.48 5.95 36.91
C GLY A 46 -5.55 4.82 36.46
N ARG A 47 -6.02 3.56 36.38
CA ARG A 47 -5.23 2.46 35.80
C ARG A 47 -5.02 2.70 34.31
N ARG A 48 -3.80 2.45 33.84
CA ARG A 48 -3.50 2.44 32.39
C ARG A 48 -3.72 1.04 31.83
N LEU A 49 -4.51 0.96 30.77
CA LEU A 49 -4.61 -0.21 29.91
C LEU A 49 -3.31 -0.36 29.13
N ASP A 50 -2.82 -1.59 29.02
CA ASP A 50 -1.79 -1.91 28.05
C ASP A 50 -2.43 -1.92 26.65
N LYS A 51 -1.93 -1.04 25.78
CA LYS A 51 -2.46 -0.87 24.43
C LYS A 51 -2.26 -2.14 23.60
N ASP A 52 -1.11 -2.78 23.72
CA ASP A 52 -0.74 -3.91 22.86
C ASP A 52 -1.50 -5.17 23.31
N GLU A 53 -1.65 -5.38 24.62
CA GLU A 53 -2.51 -6.43 25.19
C GLU A 53 -3.97 -6.24 24.74
N PHE A 54 -4.51 -5.02 24.84
CA PHE A 54 -5.86 -4.71 24.36
C PHE A 54 -6.04 -5.03 22.87
N ILE A 55 -5.06 -4.69 22.03
CA ILE A 55 -5.10 -4.95 20.60
C ILE A 55 -5.10 -6.46 20.34
N GLU A 56 -4.19 -7.20 20.97
CA GLU A 56 -4.05 -8.65 20.79
C GLU A 56 -5.33 -9.41 21.23
N ASP A 57 -5.83 -9.13 22.43
CA ASP A 57 -7.06 -9.72 22.95
C ASP A 57 -8.27 -9.43 22.06
N THR A 58 -8.36 -8.19 21.57
CA THR A 58 -9.49 -7.80 20.73
C THR A 58 -9.39 -8.40 19.33
N ILE A 59 -8.18 -8.57 18.76
CA ILE A 59 -7.98 -9.34 17.51
C ILE A 59 -8.41 -10.81 17.70
N GLN A 60 -8.12 -11.41 18.86
CA GLN A 60 -8.62 -12.75 19.13
C GLN A 60 -10.17 -12.78 19.15
N ALA A 61 -10.79 -11.78 19.78
CA ALA A 61 -12.25 -11.66 19.80
C ALA A 61 -12.86 -11.42 18.39
N THR A 62 -12.20 -10.68 17.49
CA THR A 62 -12.66 -10.54 16.10
C THR A 62 -12.59 -11.89 15.37
N ASN A 63 -11.52 -12.65 15.55
CA ASN A 63 -11.38 -13.99 14.97
C ASN A 63 -12.48 -14.96 15.46
N ASP A 64 -12.86 -14.88 16.73
CA ASP A 64 -13.97 -15.67 17.28
C ASP A 64 -15.31 -15.27 16.65
N CYS A 65 -15.56 -13.96 16.48
CA CYS A 65 -16.76 -13.47 15.79
C CYS A 65 -16.82 -13.97 14.33
N ILE A 66 -15.70 -13.95 13.60
CA ILE A 66 -15.62 -14.48 12.22
C ILE A 66 -15.94 -15.97 12.22
N SER A 67 -15.35 -16.74 13.14
CA SER A 67 -15.56 -18.18 13.24
C SER A 67 -17.03 -18.53 13.48
N ILE A 68 -17.70 -17.81 14.39
CA ILE A 68 -19.14 -17.97 14.64
C ILE A 68 -19.96 -17.60 13.38
N CYS A 69 -19.62 -16.50 12.71
CA CYS A 69 -20.28 -16.10 11.47
C CYS A 69 -20.17 -17.18 10.38
N GLN A 70 -18.99 -17.79 10.23
CA GLN A 70 -18.75 -18.88 9.28
C GLN A 70 -19.56 -20.13 9.60
N ILE A 71 -19.61 -20.54 10.88
CA ILE A 71 -20.41 -21.69 11.33
C ILE A 71 -21.89 -21.52 10.95
N HIS A 72 -22.41 -20.29 11.04
CA HIS A 72 -23.80 -19.98 10.73
C HIS A 72 -24.04 -19.48 9.30
N GLY A 73 -23.03 -19.48 8.44
CA GLY A 73 -23.14 -19.07 7.03
C GLY A 73 -23.51 -17.60 6.84
N ALA A 74 -23.11 -16.70 7.76
CA ALA A 74 -23.40 -15.29 7.66
C ALA A 74 -22.63 -14.66 6.48
N VAL A 75 -23.36 -14.22 5.46
CA VAL A 75 -22.81 -13.53 4.29
C VAL A 75 -23.74 -12.37 3.95
N ASN A 76 -23.30 -11.15 4.24
CA ASN A 76 -24.02 -9.90 3.96
C ASN A 76 -23.04 -8.71 3.98
N ASP A 77 -23.54 -7.51 3.71
CA ASP A 77 -22.69 -6.32 3.57
C ASP A 77 -21.83 -6.02 4.80
N ILE A 78 -22.36 -6.25 6.00
CA ILE A 78 -21.63 -6.04 7.25
C ILE A 78 -20.51 -7.06 7.42
N MET A 79 -20.74 -8.32 7.00
CA MET A 79 -19.71 -9.35 7.04
C MET A 79 -18.55 -9.02 6.08
N VAL A 80 -18.84 -8.54 4.87
CA VAL A 80 -17.77 -8.15 3.92
C VAL A 80 -16.96 -6.99 4.51
N TRP A 81 -17.62 -6.00 5.11
CA TRP A 81 -16.93 -4.89 5.76
C TRP A 81 -16.09 -5.39 6.93
N PHE A 82 -16.66 -6.25 7.79
CA PHE A 82 -15.97 -6.80 8.94
C PHE A 82 -14.71 -7.56 8.53
N VAL A 83 -14.80 -8.52 7.62
CA VAL A 83 -13.64 -9.34 7.19
C VAL A 83 -12.56 -8.47 6.53
N TYR A 84 -12.94 -7.44 5.76
CA TYR A 84 -11.98 -6.51 5.20
C TYR A 84 -11.31 -5.62 6.28
N ALA A 85 -12.07 -5.13 7.26
CA ALA A 85 -11.53 -4.38 8.38
C ALA A 85 -10.58 -5.26 9.22
N ASP A 86 -10.94 -6.53 9.43
CA ASP A 86 -10.13 -7.54 10.10
C ASP A 86 -8.81 -7.79 9.35
N MET A 87 -8.85 -7.89 8.01
CA MET A 87 -7.63 -7.98 7.18
C MET A 87 -6.68 -6.81 7.45
N MET A 88 -7.21 -5.58 7.49
CA MET A 88 -6.40 -4.39 7.72
C MET A 88 -5.76 -4.36 9.11
N ILE A 89 -6.50 -4.72 10.17
CA ILE A 89 -5.94 -4.74 11.54
C ILE A 89 -4.92 -5.87 11.72
N ILE A 90 -5.13 -7.04 11.09
CA ILE A 90 -4.17 -8.15 11.08
C ILE A 90 -2.89 -7.71 10.37
N SER A 91 -3.00 -7.07 9.19
CA SER A 91 -1.84 -6.56 8.47
C SER A 91 -1.04 -5.55 9.31
N ASN A 92 -1.72 -4.58 9.92
CA ASN A 92 -1.08 -3.54 10.72
C ASN A 92 -0.35 -4.08 11.97
N PHE A 93 -0.82 -5.21 12.51
CA PHE A 93 -0.30 -5.81 13.74
C PHE A 93 0.78 -6.87 13.47
N TYR A 94 0.51 -7.83 12.58
CA TYR A 94 1.43 -8.94 12.29
C TYR A 94 2.35 -8.70 11.09
N GLY A 95 2.02 -7.73 10.23
CA GLY A 95 2.77 -7.39 9.03
C GLY A 95 2.07 -7.81 7.75
N ASP A 96 2.39 -7.12 6.65
CA ASP A 96 1.80 -7.39 5.33
C ASP A 96 2.25 -8.75 4.77
N ASN A 97 3.41 -9.25 5.21
CA ASN A 97 4.02 -10.52 4.82
C ASN A 97 3.58 -11.73 5.68
N TYR A 98 2.75 -11.49 6.69
CA TYR A 98 2.16 -12.56 7.49
C TYR A 98 1.12 -13.32 6.65
N HIS A 99 1.24 -14.66 6.59
CA HIS A 99 0.33 -15.48 5.80
C HIS A 99 -1.16 -15.29 6.17
N GLY A 100 -1.47 -14.99 7.44
CA GLY A 100 -2.85 -14.72 7.87
C GLY A 100 -3.46 -13.50 7.19
N THR A 101 -2.67 -12.47 6.88
CA THR A 101 -3.10 -11.28 6.12
C THR A 101 -3.60 -11.69 4.73
N TRP A 102 -2.82 -12.51 4.01
CA TRP A 102 -3.19 -12.98 2.68
C TRP A 102 -4.41 -13.92 2.69
N ARG A 103 -4.51 -14.79 3.71
CA ARG A 103 -5.71 -15.62 3.91
C ARG A 103 -6.96 -14.76 4.11
N ARG A 104 -6.87 -13.74 4.97
CA ARG A 104 -8.00 -12.83 5.26
C ARG A 104 -8.38 -11.95 4.06
N MET A 105 -7.41 -11.59 3.22
CA MET A 105 -7.67 -10.97 1.91
C MET A 105 -8.54 -11.90 1.04
N GLY A 106 -8.21 -13.19 0.96
CA GLY A 106 -9.02 -14.19 0.26
C GLY A 106 -10.43 -14.33 0.83
N ASP A 107 -10.58 -14.34 2.15
CA ASP A 107 -11.90 -14.35 2.80
C ASP A 107 -12.73 -13.11 2.41
N SER A 108 -12.08 -11.94 2.34
CA SER A 108 -12.72 -10.67 1.95
C SER A 108 -13.23 -10.73 0.51
N VAL A 109 -12.41 -11.24 -0.42
CA VAL A 109 -12.78 -11.42 -1.84
C VAL A 109 -13.92 -12.41 -1.99
N SER A 110 -13.85 -13.54 -1.28
CA SER A 110 -14.87 -14.58 -1.30
C SER A 110 -16.22 -14.06 -0.79
N ALA A 111 -16.24 -13.37 0.35
CA ALA A 111 -17.45 -12.76 0.90
C ALA A 111 -18.04 -11.69 -0.03
N LEU A 112 -17.17 -10.87 -0.66
CA LEU A 112 -17.58 -9.86 -1.64
C LEU A 112 -18.26 -10.50 -2.86
N TYR A 113 -17.70 -11.57 -3.41
CA TYR A 113 -18.33 -12.27 -4.52
C TYR A 113 -19.64 -12.93 -4.11
N ALA A 114 -19.68 -13.59 -2.95
CA ALA A 114 -20.85 -14.27 -2.44
C ALA A 114 -22.05 -13.34 -2.17
N THR A 115 -21.79 -12.07 -1.80
CA THR A 115 -22.84 -11.04 -1.65
C THR A 115 -23.30 -10.43 -2.97
N GLY A 116 -22.66 -10.74 -4.10
CA GLY A 116 -22.92 -10.08 -5.39
C GLY A 116 -22.40 -8.65 -5.44
N MET A 117 -21.50 -8.25 -4.54
CA MET A 117 -21.00 -6.87 -4.46
C MET A 117 -20.18 -6.42 -5.69
N HIS A 118 -19.83 -7.30 -6.61
CA HIS A 118 -19.17 -6.98 -7.88
C HIS A 118 -20.18 -6.64 -8.99
N CYS A 119 -21.48 -6.94 -8.78
CA CYS A 119 -22.54 -6.69 -9.74
C CYS A 119 -23.38 -5.47 -9.34
N GLU A 120 -23.61 -4.54 -10.26
CA GLU A 120 -24.42 -3.32 -10.07
C GLU A 120 -25.59 -3.20 -11.06
N GLY A 121 -25.48 -3.78 -12.26
CA GLY A 121 -26.40 -3.56 -13.39
C GLY A 121 -27.87 -3.88 -13.12
N GLU A 122 -28.20 -5.02 -12.49
CA GLU A 122 -29.60 -5.48 -12.34
C GLU A 122 -30.34 -4.86 -11.13
N PHE A 123 -29.62 -4.23 -10.19
CA PHE A 123 -30.16 -3.82 -8.88
C PHE A 123 -30.38 -2.30 -8.73
N SER A 124 -30.02 -1.52 -9.75
CA SER A 124 -29.93 -0.06 -9.67
C SER A 124 -31.15 0.71 -10.21
N GLY A 125 -32.09 0.03 -10.88
CA GLY A 125 -33.30 0.62 -11.47
C GLY A 125 -34.61 0.22 -10.79
N GLY A 126 -35.58 1.15 -10.74
CA GLY A 126 -36.96 0.91 -10.30
C GLY A 126 -37.28 1.34 -8.87
N ALA A 127 -38.56 1.22 -8.48
CA ALA A 127 -39.08 1.66 -7.19
C ALA A 127 -38.51 0.89 -5.97
N ASN A 128 -37.92 -0.29 -6.21
CA ASN A 128 -37.24 -1.12 -5.20
C ASN A 128 -35.72 -1.19 -5.43
N GLY A 129 -35.16 -0.24 -6.19
CA GLY A 129 -33.73 -0.18 -6.46
C GLY A 129 -32.90 0.05 -5.20
N GLU A 130 -31.64 -0.39 -5.23
CA GLU A 130 -30.68 -0.17 -4.16
C GLU A 130 -30.59 1.33 -3.81
N PRO A 131 -30.82 1.71 -2.53
CA PRO A 131 -30.66 3.10 -2.08
C PRO A 131 -29.25 3.62 -2.37
N LEU A 132 -29.14 4.89 -2.76
CA LEU A 132 -27.87 5.48 -3.19
C LEU A 132 -26.76 5.35 -2.12
N PHE A 133 -27.07 5.58 -0.84
CA PHE A 133 -26.08 5.46 0.23
C PHE A 133 -25.48 4.04 0.31
N LEU A 134 -26.32 3.01 0.12
CA LEU A 134 -25.89 1.62 0.18
C LEU A 134 -25.07 1.27 -1.07
N ARG A 135 -25.48 1.77 -2.23
CA ARG A 135 -24.72 1.64 -3.48
C ARG A 135 -23.33 2.23 -3.35
N GLU A 136 -23.21 3.45 -2.84
CA GLU A 136 -21.92 4.11 -2.60
C GLU A 136 -21.08 3.37 -1.55
N ALA A 137 -21.69 2.84 -0.48
CA ALA A 137 -21.01 2.02 0.51
C ALA A 137 -20.44 0.72 -0.10
N ARG A 138 -21.18 0.06 -0.99
CA ARG A 138 -20.70 -1.13 -1.71
C ARG A 138 -19.62 -0.81 -2.74
N ARG A 139 -19.77 0.28 -3.50
CA ARG A 139 -18.72 0.78 -4.41
C ARG A 139 -17.43 1.09 -3.64
N ARG A 140 -17.55 1.66 -2.44
CA ARG A 140 -16.41 1.90 -1.52
C ARG A 140 -15.70 0.62 -1.14
N LEU A 141 -16.46 -0.34 -0.61
CA LEU A 141 -15.90 -1.60 -0.13
C LEU A 141 -15.28 -2.40 -1.27
N TYR A 142 -15.95 -2.47 -2.43
CA TYR A 142 -15.41 -3.06 -3.64
C TYR A 142 -14.07 -2.42 -4.03
N SER A 143 -14.02 -1.09 -4.11
CA SER A 143 -12.81 -0.36 -4.50
C SER A 143 -11.65 -0.57 -3.51
N ALA A 144 -11.96 -0.66 -2.22
CA ALA A 144 -10.98 -0.90 -1.17
C ALA A 144 -10.40 -2.32 -1.26
N VAL A 145 -11.25 -3.35 -1.34
CA VAL A 145 -10.83 -4.76 -1.50
C VAL A 145 -10.05 -4.92 -2.80
N TYR A 146 -10.56 -4.38 -3.91
CA TYR A 146 -9.91 -4.44 -5.22
C TYR A 146 -8.52 -3.78 -5.21
N ARG A 147 -8.38 -2.61 -4.58
CA ARG A 147 -7.07 -1.95 -4.42
C ARG A 147 -6.09 -2.82 -3.61
N SER A 148 -6.53 -3.33 -2.46
CA SER A 148 -5.67 -4.09 -1.55
C SER A 148 -5.19 -5.39 -2.19
N ASP A 149 -6.07 -6.10 -2.89
CA ASP A 149 -5.75 -7.28 -3.71
C ASP A 149 -4.58 -7.00 -4.66
N LYS A 150 -4.66 -5.92 -5.46
CA LYS A 150 -3.62 -5.61 -6.47
C LYS A 150 -2.32 -5.11 -5.84
N THR A 151 -2.43 -4.39 -4.72
CA THR A 151 -1.26 -3.88 -4.01
C THR A 151 -0.44 -5.03 -3.46
N LEU A 152 -1.10 -5.97 -2.78
CA LEU A 152 -0.44 -7.15 -2.22
C LEU A 152 0.03 -8.09 -3.35
N ALA A 153 -0.77 -8.30 -4.40
CA ALA A 153 -0.41 -9.13 -5.56
C ALA A 153 0.86 -8.65 -6.27
N ILE A 154 0.99 -7.34 -6.52
CA ILE A 154 2.22 -6.77 -7.10
C ILE A 154 3.39 -6.95 -6.17
N PHE A 155 3.22 -6.60 -4.90
CA PHE A 155 4.34 -6.61 -3.96
C PHE A 155 4.88 -8.02 -3.73
N PHE A 156 4.03 -9.04 -3.70
CA PHE A 156 4.46 -10.42 -3.48
C PHE A 156 4.66 -11.22 -4.77
N GLY A 157 4.55 -10.59 -5.95
CA GLY A 157 4.62 -11.30 -7.22
C GLY A 157 3.58 -12.41 -7.39
N ARG A 158 2.40 -12.28 -6.78
CA ARG A 158 1.33 -13.29 -6.75
C ARG A 158 0.18 -12.94 -7.70
N PRO A 159 -0.54 -13.93 -8.25
CA PRO A 159 -1.77 -13.64 -9.00
C PRO A 159 -2.80 -12.90 -8.14
N PRO A 160 -3.45 -11.84 -8.67
CA PRO A 160 -4.54 -11.17 -7.98
C PRO A 160 -5.79 -12.07 -7.93
N MET A 161 -6.59 -11.93 -6.88
CA MET A 161 -7.79 -12.75 -6.67
C MET A 161 -9.05 -12.16 -7.30
N MET A 162 -9.11 -10.83 -7.44
CA MET A 162 -10.22 -10.16 -8.13
C MET A 162 -9.84 -9.86 -9.57
N ASN A 163 -10.78 -9.99 -10.51
CA ASN A 163 -10.55 -9.60 -11.90
C ASN A 163 -11.58 -8.56 -12.34
N TRP A 164 -11.10 -7.44 -12.90
CA TRP A 164 -11.99 -6.35 -13.31
C TRP A 164 -12.99 -6.75 -14.39
N ARG A 165 -12.68 -7.74 -15.22
CA ARG A 165 -13.55 -8.21 -16.32
C ARG A 165 -14.79 -8.96 -15.83
N TYR A 166 -14.80 -9.42 -14.59
CA TYR A 166 -15.95 -10.12 -13.97
C TYR A 166 -16.74 -9.21 -13.03
N SER A 167 -16.64 -7.90 -13.21
CA SER A 167 -17.35 -6.90 -12.41
C SER A 167 -17.86 -5.77 -13.29
N ASP A 168 -19.10 -5.35 -13.06
CA ASP A 168 -19.67 -4.13 -13.66
C ASP A 168 -19.84 -3.01 -12.62
N ARG A 169 -19.31 -3.21 -11.40
CA ARG A 169 -19.38 -2.25 -10.30
C ARG A 169 -18.69 -0.94 -10.70
N ARG A 170 -19.41 0.16 -10.56
CA ARG A 170 -18.90 1.49 -10.95
C ARG A 170 -18.04 2.10 -9.84
N GLN A 171 -17.23 3.09 -10.20
CA GLN A 171 -16.51 3.90 -9.21
C GLN A 171 -17.50 4.74 -8.38
N LEU A 172 -17.13 5.00 -7.11
CA LEU A 172 -17.89 5.85 -6.20
C LEU A 172 -18.02 7.26 -6.75
N LEU A 173 -19.03 8.02 -6.36
CA LEU A 173 -19.08 9.46 -6.61
C LEU A 173 -18.12 10.20 -5.68
N ASP A 174 -17.50 11.27 -6.15
CA ASP A 174 -16.61 12.09 -5.36
C ASP A 174 -17.38 13.09 -4.47
N ILE A 175 -18.08 12.55 -3.47
CA ILE A 175 -18.95 13.27 -2.56
C ILE A 175 -18.53 12.95 -1.11
N SER A 176 -18.79 13.88 -0.19
CA SER A 176 -18.53 13.67 1.23
C SER A 176 -19.41 12.56 1.84
N ASP A 177 -18.88 11.83 2.84
CA ASP A 177 -19.62 10.76 3.51
C ASP A 177 -20.89 11.27 4.19
N ALA A 178 -20.81 12.46 4.82
CA ALA A 178 -21.95 13.09 5.47
C ALA A 178 -23.09 13.39 4.49
N THR A 179 -22.75 13.85 3.28
CA THR A 179 -23.74 14.07 2.22
C THR A 179 -24.34 12.75 1.76
N ILE A 180 -23.53 11.72 1.46
CA ILE A 180 -24.03 10.43 0.98
C ILE A 180 -24.99 9.76 1.97
N THR A 181 -24.78 9.96 3.28
CA THR A 181 -25.64 9.45 4.34
C THR A 181 -26.74 10.42 4.77
N SER A 182 -26.99 11.49 4.02
CA SER A 182 -28.09 12.43 4.28
C SER A 182 -29.44 11.78 3.99
N ASP A 183 -30.40 11.93 4.90
CA ASP A 183 -31.79 11.53 4.66
C ASP A 183 -32.51 12.50 3.70
N ASP A 184 -31.98 13.71 3.52
CA ASP A 184 -32.50 14.72 2.61
C ASP A 184 -31.98 14.48 1.18
N PRO A 185 -32.84 14.05 0.24
CA PRO A 185 -32.43 13.80 -1.14
C PRO A 185 -32.05 15.07 -1.90
N ASP A 186 -32.55 16.24 -1.51
CA ASP A 186 -32.24 17.49 -2.21
C ASP A 186 -30.80 17.91 -1.95
N VAL A 187 -30.30 17.70 -0.72
CA VAL A 187 -28.89 17.89 -0.36
C VAL A 187 -28.00 16.98 -1.20
N VAL A 188 -28.38 15.71 -1.37
CA VAL A 188 -27.60 14.75 -2.16
C VAL A 188 -27.60 15.10 -3.65
N ASN A 189 -28.78 15.41 -4.20
CA ASN A 189 -28.93 15.77 -5.61
C ASN A 189 -28.19 17.06 -5.96
N ALA A 190 -28.17 18.04 -5.05
CA ALA A 190 -27.42 19.27 -5.22
C ALA A 190 -25.91 18.98 -5.35
N GLU A 191 -25.34 18.13 -4.49
CA GLU A 191 -23.92 17.76 -4.59
C GLU A 191 -23.61 16.91 -5.84
N ILE A 192 -24.50 15.99 -6.22
CA ILE A 192 -24.34 15.22 -7.48
C ILE A 192 -24.31 16.16 -8.69
N SER A 193 -25.13 17.21 -8.70
CA SER A 193 -25.20 18.15 -9.84
C SER A 193 -23.93 18.97 -10.06
N LYS A 194 -23.05 19.05 -9.06
CA LYS A 194 -21.77 19.74 -9.13
C LYS A 194 -20.64 18.86 -9.66
N LEU A 195 -20.86 17.56 -9.82
CA LEU A 195 -19.83 16.66 -10.32
C LEU A 195 -19.62 16.83 -11.83
N ASP A 196 -18.40 16.57 -12.28
CA ASP A 196 -18.11 16.46 -13.72
C ASP A 196 -18.68 15.16 -14.33
N SER A 197 -18.54 15.01 -15.64
CA SER A 197 -19.02 13.81 -16.36
C SER A 197 -18.37 12.50 -15.91
N SER A 198 -17.21 12.58 -15.26
CA SER A 198 -16.47 11.44 -14.71
C SER A 198 -16.82 11.17 -13.24
N GLY A 199 -17.63 12.03 -12.61
CA GLY A 199 -18.03 11.93 -11.21
C GLY A 199 -17.06 12.53 -10.20
N TRP A 200 -16.13 13.39 -10.63
CA TRP A 200 -15.23 14.15 -9.76
C TRP A 200 -15.88 15.44 -9.26
N ASN A 201 -15.54 15.86 -8.04
CA ASN A 201 -15.94 17.17 -7.57
C ASN A 201 -15.16 18.28 -8.30
N THR A 202 -15.83 19.37 -8.64
CA THR A 202 -15.21 20.51 -9.34
C THR A 202 -14.81 21.66 -8.39
N GLU A 203 -15.16 21.56 -7.11
CA GLU A 203 -14.96 22.63 -6.12
C GLU A 203 -13.58 22.56 -5.41
N GLY A 204 -12.75 21.58 -5.76
CA GLY A 204 -11.38 21.46 -5.25
C GLY A 204 -11.26 20.89 -3.84
N GLN A 205 -12.33 20.23 -3.37
CA GLN A 205 -12.39 19.55 -2.09
C GLN A 205 -11.78 18.16 -2.19
N LEU A 206 -11.23 17.67 -1.07
CA LEU A 206 -10.67 16.33 -0.98
C LEU A 206 -11.50 15.52 0.01
N HIS A 207 -12.30 14.61 -0.52
CA HIS A 207 -13.10 13.68 0.25
C HIS A 207 -12.37 12.34 0.39
N PRO A 208 -12.73 11.50 1.40
CA PRO A 208 -12.26 10.12 1.43
C PRO A 208 -12.54 9.37 0.12
N ALA A 209 -13.68 9.65 -0.53
CA ALA A 209 -14.04 9.10 -1.83
C ALA A 209 -13.04 9.47 -2.94
N SER A 210 -12.48 10.70 -2.95
CA SER A 210 -11.51 11.14 -3.96
C SER A 210 -10.29 10.22 -4.00
N TYR A 211 -9.73 9.92 -2.82
CA TYR A 211 -8.56 9.04 -2.71
C TYR A 211 -8.89 7.60 -3.10
N ILE A 212 -10.07 7.09 -2.73
CA ILE A 212 -10.48 5.72 -3.05
C ILE A 212 -10.65 5.57 -4.57
N ARG A 213 -11.25 6.56 -5.25
CA ARG A 213 -11.37 6.58 -6.72
C ARG A 213 -10.02 6.51 -7.41
N LEU A 214 -9.09 7.40 -7.03
CA LEU A 214 -7.72 7.44 -7.61
C LEU A 214 -7.02 6.09 -7.45
N ARG A 215 -7.07 5.55 -6.23
CA ARG A 215 -6.42 4.29 -5.86
C ARG A 215 -7.03 3.07 -6.55
N CYS A 216 -8.35 3.08 -6.77
CA CYS A 216 -9.03 2.03 -7.52
C CYS A 216 -8.65 2.08 -9.01
N GLN A 217 -8.54 3.27 -9.59
CA GLN A 217 -8.13 3.42 -10.99
C GLN A 217 -6.67 2.96 -11.19
N HIS A 218 -5.76 3.31 -10.29
CA HIS A 218 -4.40 2.75 -10.31
C HIS A 218 -4.40 1.23 -10.22
N ALA A 219 -5.27 0.65 -9.39
CA ALA A 219 -5.39 -0.81 -9.28
C ALA A 219 -5.76 -1.48 -10.60
N ILE A 220 -6.54 -0.82 -11.47
CA ILE A 220 -6.86 -1.34 -12.82
C ILE A 220 -5.58 -1.40 -13.69
N PHE A 221 -4.77 -0.33 -13.71
CA PHE A 221 -3.50 -0.34 -14.44
C PHE A 221 -2.53 -1.38 -13.87
N LYS A 222 -2.49 -1.52 -12.55
CA LYS A 222 -1.72 -2.53 -11.83
C LYS A 222 -2.13 -3.95 -12.20
N GLU A 223 -3.42 -4.23 -12.31
CA GLU A 223 -3.91 -5.54 -12.75
C GLU A 223 -3.46 -5.85 -14.19
N ARG A 224 -3.58 -4.89 -15.12
CA ARG A 224 -3.06 -5.05 -16.49
C ARG A 224 -1.56 -5.29 -16.53
N LEU A 225 -0.79 -4.64 -15.65
CA LEU A 225 0.65 -4.88 -15.52
C LEU A 225 0.95 -6.28 -14.97
N LEU A 226 0.19 -6.74 -13.98
CA LEU A 226 0.28 -8.12 -13.45
C LEU A 226 0.00 -9.16 -14.52
N GLU A 227 -0.98 -8.93 -15.41
CA GLU A 227 -1.24 -9.80 -16.56
C GLU A 227 0.01 -9.96 -17.43
N GLN A 228 0.78 -8.89 -17.67
CA GLN A 228 2.03 -8.97 -18.46
C GLN A 228 3.18 -9.66 -17.70
N SER A 229 3.24 -9.47 -16.38
CA SER A 229 4.31 -10.00 -15.53
C SER A 229 4.15 -11.50 -15.22
N LEU A 230 2.92 -11.94 -14.96
CA LEU A 230 2.60 -13.26 -14.41
C LEU A 230 1.94 -14.21 -15.41
N ALA A 231 1.62 -13.76 -16.63
CA ALA A 231 1.07 -14.66 -17.66
C ALA A 231 2.03 -15.83 -17.93
N GLY A 232 1.48 -17.05 -17.86
CA GLY A 232 2.24 -18.28 -18.12
C GLY A 232 2.73 -18.36 -19.58
N GLU A 233 1.86 -18.05 -20.54
CA GLU A 233 2.25 -17.82 -21.93
C GLU A 233 2.51 -16.33 -22.14
N LYS A 234 3.75 -15.98 -22.48
CA LYS A 234 4.13 -14.59 -22.73
C LYS A 234 3.60 -14.16 -24.09
N ASP A 235 2.80 -13.09 -24.09
CA ASP A 235 2.41 -12.38 -25.31
C ASP A 235 3.69 -11.95 -26.06
N SER A 236 3.74 -12.14 -27.38
CA SER A 236 4.86 -11.65 -28.20
C SER A 236 5.03 -10.13 -28.10
N ASP A 237 3.98 -9.41 -27.69
CA ASP A 237 3.93 -7.96 -27.62
C ASP A 237 4.07 -7.37 -26.19
N VAL A 238 4.60 -8.12 -25.20
CA VAL A 238 4.75 -7.66 -23.80
C VAL A 238 5.36 -6.25 -23.68
N VAL A 239 6.43 -5.95 -24.41
CA VAL A 239 7.08 -4.62 -24.38
C VAL A 239 6.11 -3.52 -24.83
N ARG A 240 5.39 -3.74 -25.93
CA ARG A 240 4.41 -2.78 -26.46
C ARG A 240 3.26 -2.59 -25.47
N ASN A 241 2.77 -3.68 -24.88
CA ASN A 241 1.68 -3.65 -23.91
C ASN A 241 2.07 -2.87 -22.65
N LEU A 242 3.28 -3.09 -22.11
CA LEU A 242 3.81 -2.36 -20.96
C LEU A 242 3.92 -0.86 -21.23
N GLN A 243 4.43 -0.47 -22.42
CA GLN A 243 4.50 0.92 -22.83
C GLN A 243 3.12 1.56 -22.97
N ALA A 244 2.15 0.84 -23.55
CA ALA A 244 0.77 1.32 -23.69
C ALA A 244 0.11 1.54 -22.31
N ILE A 245 0.23 0.57 -21.39
CA ILE A 245 -0.30 0.69 -20.02
C ILE A 245 0.28 1.93 -19.32
N SER A 246 1.60 2.13 -19.40
CA SER A 246 2.26 3.28 -18.79
C SER A 246 1.83 4.61 -19.43
N ALA A 247 1.66 4.65 -20.75
CA ALA A 247 1.25 5.87 -21.46
C ALA A 247 -0.20 6.26 -21.11
N GLU A 248 -1.12 5.28 -21.12
CA GLU A 248 -2.51 5.49 -20.73
C GLU A 248 -2.64 5.93 -19.26
N CYS A 249 -1.80 5.39 -18.36
CA CYS A 249 -1.76 5.85 -16.97
C CYS A 249 -1.32 7.31 -16.85
N SER A 250 -0.27 7.72 -17.58
CA SER A 250 0.18 9.11 -17.60
C SER A 250 -0.87 10.05 -18.19
N GLU A 251 -1.49 9.68 -19.31
CA GLU A 251 -2.57 10.48 -19.91
C GLU A 251 -3.73 10.65 -18.93
N TRP A 252 -4.19 9.56 -18.31
CA TRP A 252 -5.23 9.62 -17.30
C TRP A 252 -4.82 10.52 -16.12
N TRP A 253 -3.61 10.34 -15.58
CA TRP A 253 -3.11 11.16 -14.47
C TRP A 253 -3.07 12.63 -14.83
N GLU A 254 -2.62 12.98 -16.03
CA GLU A 254 -2.51 14.36 -16.50
C GLU A 254 -3.87 15.06 -16.68
N THR A 255 -4.92 14.31 -16.99
CA THR A 255 -6.30 14.81 -17.11
C THR A 255 -6.99 15.05 -15.76
N LEU A 256 -6.43 14.57 -14.65
CA LEU A 256 -7.02 14.74 -13.34
C LEU A 256 -7.09 16.21 -12.92
N PRO A 257 -8.16 16.62 -12.19
CA PRO A 257 -8.22 17.92 -11.55
C PRO A 257 -6.95 18.22 -10.74
N ARG A 258 -6.42 19.45 -10.88
CA ARG A 258 -5.16 19.87 -10.24
C ARG A 258 -5.12 19.56 -8.75
N HIS A 259 -6.24 19.73 -8.05
CA HIS A 259 -6.28 19.53 -6.61
C HIS A 259 -6.03 18.08 -6.15
N LEU A 260 -6.13 17.09 -7.05
CA LEU A 260 -5.86 15.68 -6.81
C LEU A 260 -4.39 15.29 -7.03
N ARG A 261 -3.59 16.17 -7.66
CA ARG A 261 -2.22 15.89 -8.09
C ARG A 261 -1.19 16.55 -7.18
N TYR A 262 -0.51 15.74 -6.37
CA TYR A 262 0.45 16.20 -5.38
C TYR A 262 1.56 17.08 -5.98
N GLU A 263 2.11 16.67 -7.12
CA GLU A 263 3.23 17.34 -7.80
C GLU A 263 2.91 18.74 -8.31
N THR A 264 1.64 19.16 -8.26
CA THR A 264 1.19 20.49 -8.64
C THR A 264 1.15 21.49 -7.49
N TYR A 265 1.42 21.04 -6.26
CA TYR A 265 1.47 21.84 -5.05
C TYR A 265 2.90 22.27 -4.72
N THR A 266 3.02 23.46 -4.12
CA THR A 266 4.23 23.81 -3.37
C THR A 266 4.22 23.11 -2.01
N GLU A 267 5.37 23.05 -1.33
CA GLU A 267 5.42 22.49 0.03
C GLU A 267 4.49 23.24 1.00
N GLU A 268 4.40 24.57 0.87
CA GLU A 268 3.55 25.40 1.70
C GLU A 268 2.06 25.12 1.45
N ASP A 269 1.64 25.10 0.18
CA ASP A 269 0.24 24.85 -0.19
C ASP A 269 -0.24 23.46 0.26
N ALA A 270 0.63 22.45 0.16
CA ALA A 270 0.31 21.11 0.61
C ALA A 270 0.25 21.06 2.14
N TRP A 271 1.38 21.26 2.81
CA TRP A 271 1.51 20.96 4.24
C TRP A 271 0.77 21.95 5.14
N ILE A 272 0.73 23.23 4.77
CA ILE A 272 0.01 24.27 5.53
C ILE A 272 -1.41 24.44 4.98
N GLY A 273 -1.54 24.58 3.66
CA GLY A 273 -2.83 24.86 3.02
C GLY A 273 -3.84 23.71 3.12
N ARG A 274 -3.40 22.46 2.94
CA ARG A 274 -4.26 21.26 3.06
C ARG A 274 -4.14 20.53 4.40
N GLY A 275 -3.00 20.70 5.06
CA GLY A 275 -2.67 20.04 6.31
C GLY A 275 -1.99 18.67 6.11
N PRO A 276 -1.33 18.14 7.17
CA PRO A 276 -0.49 16.95 7.07
C PRO A 276 -1.24 15.68 6.62
N SER A 277 -2.42 15.42 7.18
CA SER A 277 -3.20 14.20 6.88
C SER A 277 -3.58 14.10 5.40
N GLN A 278 -4.09 15.18 4.81
CA GLN A 278 -4.44 15.22 3.38
C GLN A 278 -3.19 15.14 2.50
N THR A 279 -2.13 15.86 2.87
CA THR A 279 -0.86 15.87 2.14
C THR A 279 -0.25 14.48 2.05
N VAL A 280 -0.20 13.73 3.16
CA VAL A 280 0.31 12.36 3.16
C VAL A 280 -0.52 11.45 2.26
N ARG A 281 -1.85 11.59 2.24
CA ARG A 281 -2.71 10.79 1.33
C ARG A 281 -2.49 11.14 -0.14
N LEU A 282 -2.26 12.41 -0.46
CA LEU A 282 -1.87 12.85 -1.81
C LEU A 282 -0.50 12.29 -2.22
N ILE A 283 0.50 12.38 -1.33
CA ILE A 283 1.82 11.77 -1.54
C ILE A 283 1.69 10.26 -1.78
N SER A 284 0.94 9.54 -0.94
CA SER A 284 0.72 8.10 -1.12
C SER A 284 0.07 7.78 -2.46
N THR A 285 -0.81 8.64 -2.97
CA THR A 285 -1.47 8.43 -4.27
C THR A 285 -0.51 8.71 -5.42
N TYR A 286 0.35 9.72 -5.29
CA TYR A 286 1.39 9.99 -6.27
C TYR A 286 2.50 8.92 -6.27
N LEU A 287 2.85 8.37 -5.12
CA LEU A 287 3.74 7.21 -5.03
C LEU A 287 3.16 5.99 -5.73
N ASP A 288 1.84 5.79 -5.65
CA ASP A 288 1.14 4.71 -6.35
C ASP A 288 1.25 4.86 -7.89
N TYR A 289 1.12 6.10 -8.39
CA TYR A 289 1.36 6.46 -9.79
C TYR A 289 2.81 6.16 -10.21
N LEU A 290 3.78 6.70 -9.47
CA LEU A 290 5.21 6.48 -9.74
C LEU A 290 5.58 5.00 -9.67
N HIS A 291 4.98 4.24 -8.77
CA HIS A 291 5.25 2.82 -8.61
C HIS A 291 4.82 2.00 -9.82
N LEU A 292 3.72 2.37 -10.50
CA LEU A 292 3.36 1.73 -11.77
C LEU A 292 4.46 1.93 -12.83
N HIS A 293 5.03 3.14 -12.92
CA HIS A 293 6.14 3.42 -13.82
C HIS A 293 7.40 2.67 -13.42
N PHE A 294 7.72 2.59 -12.13
CA PHE A 294 8.82 1.78 -11.62
C PHE A 294 8.67 0.30 -12.02
N GLN A 295 7.52 -0.31 -11.77
CA GLN A 295 7.26 -1.70 -12.16
C GLN A 295 7.31 -1.89 -13.68
N THR A 296 6.84 -0.91 -14.44
CA THR A 296 6.96 -0.93 -15.92
C THR A 296 8.43 -0.96 -16.34
N GLN A 297 9.25 -0.05 -15.81
CA GLN A 297 10.68 0.01 -16.14
C GLN A 297 11.44 -1.21 -15.65
N ARG A 298 11.09 -1.76 -14.48
CA ARG A 298 11.63 -3.04 -13.98
C ARG A 298 11.37 -4.17 -14.97
N LEU A 299 10.12 -4.32 -15.42
CA LEU A 299 9.76 -5.36 -16.38
C LEU A 299 10.41 -5.16 -17.76
N LEU A 300 10.56 -3.92 -18.22
CA LEU A 300 11.30 -3.61 -19.44
C LEU A 300 12.80 -3.88 -19.30
N HIS A 301 13.38 -3.63 -18.12
CA HIS A 301 14.80 -3.86 -17.84
C HIS A 301 15.17 -5.33 -17.97
N ARG A 302 14.29 -6.24 -17.53
CA ARG A 302 14.42 -7.69 -17.76
C ARG A 302 14.50 -8.08 -19.23
N GLN A 303 14.03 -7.23 -20.16
CA GLN A 303 14.09 -7.45 -21.61
C GLN A 303 15.27 -6.72 -22.26
N THR A 304 15.68 -5.57 -21.72
CA THR A 304 16.74 -4.73 -22.31
C THR A 304 17.42 -3.82 -21.29
N GLN A 305 18.75 -3.78 -21.34
CA GLN A 305 19.55 -2.89 -20.50
C GLN A 305 19.31 -1.39 -20.79
N GLN A 306 18.70 -1.06 -21.92
CA GLN A 306 18.36 0.32 -22.28
C GLN A 306 17.30 0.94 -21.35
N ALA A 307 16.56 0.14 -20.60
CA ALA A 307 15.57 0.64 -19.63
C ALA A 307 16.19 1.09 -18.29
N LEU A 308 17.45 0.71 -18.01
CA LEU A 308 18.11 1.01 -16.73
C LEU A 308 18.11 2.50 -16.36
N PRO A 309 18.44 3.45 -17.26
CA PRO A 309 18.43 4.87 -16.92
C PRO A 309 17.04 5.36 -16.47
N ALA A 310 15.97 4.91 -17.14
CA ALA A 310 14.61 5.28 -16.80
C ALA A 310 14.15 4.62 -15.48
N LEU A 311 14.56 3.36 -15.23
CA LEU A 311 14.34 2.67 -13.97
C LEU A 311 15.00 3.41 -12.80
N MET A 312 16.26 3.83 -12.95
CA MET A 312 16.97 4.60 -11.93
C MET A 312 16.33 5.98 -11.67
N ASP A 313 15.92 6.69 -12.73
CA ASP A 313 15.27 8.01 -12.61
C ASP A 313 13.96 7.92 -11.81
N VAL A 314 13.06 7.01 -12.18
CA VAL A 314 11.81 6.83 -11.44
C VAL A 314 12.05 6.33 -10.01
N SER A 315 13.09 5.50 -9.79
CA SER A 315 13.45 5.04 -8.45
C SER A 315 13.91 6.19 -7.56
N LEU A 316 14.75 7.09 -8.09
CA LEU A 316 15.18 8.28 -7.36
C LEU A 316 14.00 9.21 -7.06
N LYS A 317 13.08 9.37 -8.01
CA LYS A 317 11.87 10.16 -7.83
C LYS A 317 10.95 9.59 -6.75
N ILE A 318 10.76 8.27 -6.70
CA ILE A 318 10.02 7.59 -5.63
C ILE A 318 10.67 7.84 -4.28
N LEU A 319 11.99 7.61 -4.20
CA LEU A 319 12.76 7.79 -2.97
C LEU A 319 12.63 9.23 -2.45
N SER A 320 12.94 10.23 -3.28
CA SER A 320 12.84 11.63 -2.89
C SER A 320 11.41 12.03 -2.50
N THR A 321 10.39 11.52 -3.19
CA THR A 321 8.98 11.80 -2.86
C THR A 321 8.59 11.19 -1.51
N ALA A 322 8.99 9.95 -1.24
CA ALA A 322 8.72 9.27 0.03
C ALA A 322 9.38 10.02 1.20
N LEU A 323 10.61 10.51 1.00
CA LEU A 323 11.34 11.31 1.98
C LEU A 323 10.69 12.66 2.32
N VAL A 324 9.80 13.20 1.48
CA VAL A 324 9.03 14.40 1.88
C VAL A 324 8.11 14.10 3.07
N SER A 325 7.61 12.87 3.18
CA SER A 325 6.74 12.43 4.28
C SER A 325 7.50 12.31 5.61
N THR A 326 8.83 12.19 5.56
CA THR A 326 9.72 12.01 6.71
C THR A 326 10.15 13.33 7.36
N LYS A 327 9.65 14.48 6.87
CA LYS A 327 10.04 15.78 7.41
C LYS A 327 9.53 15.99 8.86
N PRO A 328 10.27 16.73 9.71
CA PRO A 328 9.98 16.86 11.15
C PRO A 328 8.59 17.39 11.51
N ASN A 329 7.93 18.12 10.62
CA ASN A 329 6.59 18.68 10.86
C ASN A 329 5.49 17.61 10.82
N ASN A 330 5.82 16.36 10.47
CA ASN A 330 4.89 15.25 10.31
C ASN A 330 4.90 14.25 11.49
N ARG A 331 5.26 14.73 12.69
CA ARG A 331 5.52 13.88 13.87
C ARG A 331 4.26 13.38 14.61
N VAL A 332 3.06 13.71 14.12
CA VAL A 332 1.81 13.23 14.71
C VAL A 332 1.75 11.70 14.61
N TYR A 333 1.53 11.04 15.75
CA TYR A 333 1.61 9.58 15.88
C TYR A 333 0.74 8.84 14.84
N GLU A 334 -0.52 9.27 14.70
CA GLU A 334 -1.47 8.71 13.72
C GLU A 334 -0.90 8.74 12.30
N THR A 335 -0.35 9.89 11.87
CA THR A 335 0.17 10.04 10.51
C THR A 335 1.41 9.18 10.29
N ARG A 336 2.29 9.10 11.29
CA ARG A 336 3.50 8.25 11.24
C ARG A 336 3.17 6.77 11.08
N ARG A 337 2.06 6.31 11.67
CA ARG A 337 1.67 4.90 11.61
C ARG A 337 1.21 4.44 10.24
N HIS A 338 1.07 5.35 9.26
CA HIS A 338 0.88 5.00 7.86
C HIS A 338 2.19 4.82 7.07
N PHE A 339 3.34 5.29 7.58
CA PHE A 339 4.58 5.28 6.80
C PHE A 339 5.18 3.90 6.58
N PRO A 340 5.16 2.93 7.53
CA PRO A 340 5.81 1.65 7.33
C PRO A 340 5.34 0.91 6.07
N SER A 341 4.02 0.78 5.85
CA SER A 341 3.51 0.18 4.61
C SER A 341 3.86 1.02 3.36
N VAL A 342 3.79 2.36 3.42
CA VAL A 342 4.17 3.21 2.27
C VAL A 342 5.65 3.04 1.90
N ILE A 343 6.52 3.01 2.89
CA ILE A 343 7.95 2.82 2.71
C ILE A 343 8.21 1.40 2.18
N LEU A 344 7.56 0.40 2.76
CA LEU A 344 7.70 -0.99 2.36
C LEU A 344 7.28 -1.23 0.91
N PHE A 345 6.07 -0.83 0.54
CA PHE A 345 5.51 -1.12 -0.78
C PHE A 345 6.13 -0.30 -1.92
N TYR A 346 6.63 0.90 -1.63
CA TYR A 346 7.06 1.83 -2.68
C TYR A 346 8.54 2.21 -2.56
N CYS A 347 9.01 2.58 -1.37
CA CYS A 347 10.32 3.17 -1.18
C CYS A 347 11.45 2.13 -1.22
N PHE A 348 11.33 1.03 -0.48
CA PHE A 348 12.40 0.03 -0.39
C PHE A 348 12.75 -0.64 -1.72
N PRO A 349 11.78 -1.05 -2.59
CA PRO A 349 12.11 -1.57 -3.91
C PRO A 349 12.96 -0.58 -4.73
N ALA A 350 12.56 0.69 -4.76
CA ALA A 350 13.29 1.75 -5.46
C ALA A 350 14.66 2.04 -4.84
N ALA A 351 14.74 2.09 -3.51
CA ALA A 351 15.98 2.33 -2.78
C ALA A 351 17.00 1.19 -2.99
N GLY A 352 16.54 -0.07 -2.99
CA GLY A 352 17.39 -1.23 -3.25
C GLY A 352 17.99 -1.20 -4.65
N VAL A 353 17.20 -0.90 -5.69
CA VAL A 353 17.73 -0.72 -7.06
C VAL A 353 18.80 0.36 -7.10
N LEU A 354 18.54 1.53 -6.51
CA LEU A 354 19.49 2.62 -6.47
C LEU A 354 20.79 2.25 -5.74
N ALA A 355 20.67 1.58 -4.59
CA ALA A 355 21.81 1.20 -3.75
C ALA A 355 22.68 0.15 -4.44
N LEU A 356 22.07 -0.90 -5.00
CA LEU A 356 22.79 -2.01 -5.62
C LEU A 356 23.41 -1.60 -6.96
N GLU A 357 22.74 -0.79 -7.78
CA GLU A 357 23.37 -0.23 -8.99
C GLU A 357 24.48 0.76 -8.66
N LEU A 358 24.31 1.59 -7.62
CA LEU A 358 25.37 2.45 -7.12
C LEU A 358 26.60 1.62 -6.70
N ARG A 359 26.38 0.53 -5.98
CA ARG A 359 27.44 -0.41 -5.56
C ARG A 359 28.15 -1.03 -6.76
N ARG A 360 27.39 -1.65 -7.67
CA ARG A 360 27.92 -2.29 -8.88
C ARG A 360 28.81 -1.33 -9.69
N CYS A 361 28.30 -0.14 -9.99
CA CYS A 361 29.06 0.90 -10.69
C CYS A 361 30.32 1.35 -9.93
N THR A 362 30.27 1.41 -8.59
CA THR A 362 31.43 1.77 -7.77
C THR A 362 32.54 0.73 -7.87
N ILE A 363 32.19 -0.55 -7.69
CA ILE A 363 33.13 -1.67 -7.72
C ILE A 363 33.74 -1.86 -9.11
N GLU A 364 32.93 -1.71 -10.17
CA GLU A 364 33.38 -1.84 -11.55
C GLU A 364 34.10 -0.59 -12.08
N GLY A 365 34.12 0.51 -11.31
CA GLY A 365 34.69 1.79 -11.75
C GLY A 365 33.91 2.44 -12.91
N LEU A 366 32.62 2.13 -13.04
CA LEU A 366 31.74 2.67 -14.08
C LEU A 366 30.95 3.89 -13.56
N PRO A 367 30.67 4.88 -14.42
CA PRO A 367 29.74 5.94 -14.07
C PRO A 367 28.30 5.41 -13.98
N LEU A 368 27.50 6.01 -13.11
CA LEU A 368 26.04 5.82 -13.16
C LEU A 368 25.46 6.41 -14.45
N PRO A 369 24.28 5.92 -14.90
CA PRO A 369 23.56 6.54 -16.01
C PRO A 369 23.31 8.04 -15.76
N ASN A 370 23.46 8.86 -16.81
CA ASN A 370 23.28 10.32 -16.74
C ASN A 370 21.90 10.78 -16.23
N ALA A 371 20.90 9.89 -16.22
CA ALA A 371 19.57 10.16 -15.70
C ALA A 371 19.58 10.44 -14.19
N VAL A 372 20.58 9.93 -13.44
CA VAL A 372 20.69 10.15 -11.99
C VAL A 372 22.08 10.65 -11.60
N SER A 373 22.12 11.56 -10.62
CA SER A 373 23.36 12.02 -10.02
C SER A 373 23.80 11.08 -8.91
N ARG A 374 25.05 10.60 -8.96
CA ARG A 374 25.66 9.79 -7.88
C ARG A 374 25.51 10.46 -6.51
N ALA A 375 25.73 11.77 -6.45
CA ALA A 375 25.63 12.53 -5.20
C ALA A 375 24.19 12.57 -4.67
N ASP A 376 23.21 12.65 -5.56
CA ASP A 376 21.79 12.68 -5.15
C ASP A 376 21.33 11.30 -4.67
N VAL A 377 21.78 10.23 -5.33
CA VAL A 377 21.50 8.85 -4.88
C VAL A 377 22.07 8.63 -3.49
N ILE A 378 23.36 8.89 -3.27
CA ILE A 378 24.00 8.76 -1.94
C ILE A 378 23.25 9.57 -0.89
N ARG A 379 22.99 10.86 -1.16
CA ARG A 379 22.33 11.74 -0.19
C ARG A 379 20.95 11.25 0.19
N ASN A 380 20.11 10.88 -0.78
CA ASN A 380 18.75 10.42 -0.49
C ASN A 380 18.75 9.07 0.24
N LEU A 381 19.63 8.14 -0.14
CA LEU A 381 19.77 6.87 0.57
C LEU A 381 20.23 7.08 2.02
N SER A 382 21.23 7.93 2.27
CA SER A 382 21.66 8.27 3.63
C SER A 382 20.57 8.94 4.47
N VAL A 383 19.73 9.78 3.85
CA VAL A 383 18.58 10.38 4.55
C VAL A 383 17.54 9.30 4.87
N LEU A 384 17.27 8.37 3.95
CA LEU A 384 16.36 7.27 4.20
C LEU A 384 16.83 6.43 5.39
N THR A 385 18.09 6.01 5.41
CA THR A 385 18.60 5.14 6.48
C THR A 385 18.51 5.80 7.84
N SER A 386 18.93 7.07 7.92
CA SER A 386 18.78 7.87 9.15
C SER A 386 17.31 8.10 9.56
N CYS A 387 16.37 8.15 8.60
CA CYS A 387 14.96 8.40 8.91
C CYS A 387 14.22 7.16 9.41
N LEU A 388 14.60 5.97 8.96
CA LEU A 388 13.87 4.73 9.23
C LEU A 388 13.91 4.33 10.70
N GLU A 389 15.03 4.57 11.39
CA GLU A 389 15.21 4.29 12.82
C GLU A 389 14.10 4.90 13.69
N TRP A 390 13.63 6.11 13.32
CA TRP A 390 12.60 6.79 14.08
C TRP A 390 11.24 6.75 13.42
N ILE A 391 11.11 6.52 12.12
CA ILE A 391 9.80 6.51 11.45
C ILE A 391 9.04 5.23 11.69
N VAL A 392 9.73 4.09 11.65
CA VAL A 392 9.10 2.79 11.78
C VAL A 392 9.02 2.43 13.26
N LEU A 393 7.85 2.69 13.85
CA LEU A 393 7.63 2.51 15.28
C LEU A 393 7.80 1.05 15.72
N PRO A 394 8.43 0.78 16.88
CA PRO A 394 8.31 -0.52 17.54
C PRO A 394 6.83 -0.85 17.78
N GLY A 395 6.41 -2.08 17.48
CA GLY A 395 5.00 -2.51 17.50
C GLY A 395 4.26 -2.33 16.16
N ASP A 396 4.94 -1.92 15.09
CA ASP A 396 4.43 -2.06 13.72
C ASP A 396 4.68 -3.47 13.18
N GLY A 397 3.68 -4.09 12.56
CA GLY A 397 3.83 -5.43 11.98
C GLY A 397 4.92 -5.52 10.91
N ASN A 398 5.21 -4.41 10.22
CA ASN A 398 6.28 -4.31 9.25
C ASN A 398 7.62 -3.87 9.84
N HIS A 399 7.70 -3.59 11.15
CA HIS A 399 8.90 -3.06 11.79
C HIS A 399 10.14 -3.92 11.54
N LYS A 400 10.00 -5.24 11.70
CA LYS A 400 11.11 -6.19 11.55
C LYS A 400 11.68 -6.18 10.12
N LEU A 401 10.82 -6.27 9.11
CA LEU A 401 11.25 -6.28 7.71
C LEU A 401 11.86 -4.92 7.30
N CYS A 402 11.23 -3.81 7.70
CA CYS A 402 11.79 -2.48 7.47
C CYS A 402 13.18 -2.31 8.12
N SER A 403 13.38 -2.87 9.32
CA SER A 403 14.67 -2.81 10.02
C SER A 403 15.77 -3.57 9.28
N GLU A 404 15.50 -4.78 8.78
CA GLU A 404 16.49 -5.53 8.00
C GLU A 404 16.81 -4.89 6.66
N LEU A 405 15.79 -4.40 5.94
CA LEU A 405 16.00 -3.66 4.71
C LEU A 405 16.80 -2.38 4.96
N ASN A 406 16.60 -1.72 6.10
CA ASN A 406 17.40 -0.56 6.50
C ASN A 406 18.88 -0.92 6.71
N LYS A 407 19.15 -1.99 7.46
CA LYS A 407 20.52 -2.49 7.68
C LYS A 407 21.21 -2.82 6.35
N MET A 408 20.52 -3.48 5.43
CA MET A 408 21.07 -3.75 4.10
C MET A 408 21.48 -2.46 3.38
N LEU A 409 20.63 -1.44 3.38
CA LEU A 409 20.96 -0.17 2.74
C LEU A 409 22.15 0.53 3.42
N GLU A 410 22.25 0.49 4.74
CA GLU A 410 23.41 1.01 5.49
C GLU A 410 24.70 0.29 5.09
N LEU A 411 24.68 -1.04 5.05
CA LEU A 411 25.83 -1.86 4.67
C LEU A 411 26.29 -1.57 3.23
N VAL A 412 25.36 -1.46 2.28
CA VAL A 412 25.67 -1.10 0.88
C VAL A 412 26.25 0.30 0.79
N LEU A 413 25.70 1.26 1.55
CA LEU A 413 26.22 2.63 1.58
C LEU A 413 27.64 2.70 2.17
N ASP A 414 27.89 2.00 3.27
CA ASP A 414 29.19 1.96 3.92
C ASP A 414 30.24 1.35 2.98
N GLU A 415 29.91 0.29 2.27
CA GLU A 415 30.80 -0.30 1.26
C GLU A 415 31.12 0.69 0.14
N VAL A 416 30.11 1.37 -0.41
CA VAL A 416 30.28 2.36 -1.48
C VAL A 416 31.13 3.54 -1.04
N LEU A 417 30.93 4.04 0.19
CA LEU A 417 31.61 5.22 0.71
C LEU A 417 33.06 4.92 1.12
N ASN A 418 33.34 3.72 1.61
CA ASN A 418 34.68 3.29 2.03
C ASN A 418 35.44 2.52 0.95
N TYR A 419 34.89 2.42 -0.27
CA TYR A 419 35.53 1.70 -1.37
C TYR A 419 36.85 2.36 -1.78
N GLU A 420 37.94 1.61 -1.67
CA GLU A 420 39.26 1.97 -2.20
C GLU A 420 39.57 1.09 -3.43
N PRO A 421 39.80 1.68 -4.62
CA PRO A 421 40.18 0.90 -5.79
C PRO A 421 41.50 0.17 -5.53
N SER A 422 41.55 -1.13 -5.81
CA SER A 422 42.75 -1.94 -5.65
C SER A 422 43.86 -1.45 -6.59
N SER A 423 44.73 -0.57 -6.11
CA SER A 423 45.92 -0.15 -6.84
C SER A 423 46.91 -1.33 -6.93
N ASN A 424 47.09 -1.90 -8.12
CA ASN A 424 48.21 -2.79 -8.50
C ASN A 424 48.75 -3.73 -7.40
N ARG A 425 47.90 -4.59 -6.81
CA ARG A 425 48.41 -5.73 -6.06
C ARG A 425 48.87 -6.79 -7.08
N VAL A 426 50.18 -7.03 -7.13
CA VAL A 426 50.77 -8.23 -7.72
C VAL A 426 50.05 -9.44 -7.12
N PRO A 427 49.69 -10.47 -7.90
CA PRO A 427 48.90 -11.58 -7.39
C PRO A 427 49.77 -12.42 -6.44
N GLU A 428 49.70 -12.13 -5.15
CA GLU A 428 50.01 -13.13 -4.13
C GLU A 428 48.76 -13.95 -3.88
N SER A 429 48.97 -15.25 -3.99
CA SER A 429 48.02 -16.34 -3.91
C SER A 429 46.97 -16.20 -2.80
N GLY A 430 45.71 -16.28 -3.22
CA GLY A 430 44.63 -16.89 -2.46
C GLY A 430 44.09 -16.07 -1.30
N GLU A 431 43.01 -15.33 -1.56
CA GLU A 431 41.73 -15.41 -0.83
C GLU A 431 40.87 -14.18 -1.17
N ASP A 432 40.01 -14.30 -2.19
CA ASP A 432 38.85 -13.42 -2.42
C ASP A 432 37.76 -13.69 -1.35
N LEU A 433 38.10 -13.57 -0.07
CA LEU A 433 37.21 -13.89 1.06
C LEU A 433 36.44 -12.68 1.60
N ALA A 434 36.77 -11.45 1.19
CA ALA A 434 36.24 -10.24 1.83
C ALA A 434 34.91 -9.71 1.25
N SER A 435 34.63 -9.89 -0.04
CA SER A 435 33.34 -9.43 -0.62
C SER A 435 32.22 -10.47 -0.53
N ALA A 436 32.56 -11.77 -0.49
CA ALA A 436 31.59 -12.86 -0.39
C ALA A 436 31.04 -13.05 1.03
N ALA A 437 31.85 -12.83 2.07
CA ALA A 437 31.46 -13.11 3.46
C ALA A 437 30.47 -12.09 4.08
N PHE A 438 30.23 -10.94 3.44
CA PHE A 438 29.48 -9.83 4.03
C PHE A 438 27.96 -9.95 3.87
N PHE A 439 27.47 -10.55 2.78
CA PHE A 439 26.04 -10.78 2.51
C PHE A 439 25.59 -12.23 2.75
N ASP A 440 26.51 -13.16 3.04
CA ASP A 440 26.21 -14.54 3.49
C ASP A 440 25.76 -14.62 4.97
N MET A 441 25.63 -13.48 5.66
CA MET A 441 25.13 -13.44 7.03
C MET A 441 23.61 -13.63 7.06
N PRO A 442 23.07 -14.62 7.78
CA PRO A 442 21.63 -14.80 7.92
C PRO A 442 21.04 -13.60 8.66
N MET A 443 20.34 -12.72 7.94
CA MET A 443 19.68 -11.52 8.49
C MET A 443 18.31 -11.87 9.09
N ILE A 444 18.29 -12.85 10.03
CA ILE A 444 17.15 -13.48 10.78
C ILE A 444 17.02 -14.98 10.47
N ASP A 445 16.69 -15.77 11.51
CA ASP A 445 16.23 -17.18 11.39
C ASP A 445 15.19 -17.35 10.28
N GLY A 446 15.56 -18.06 9.21
CA GLY A 446 14.65 -18.51 8.15
C GLY A 446 14.53 -17.64 6.90
N LEU A 447 15.30 -16.54 6.76
CA LEU A 447 15.41 -15.80 5.49
C LEU A 447 16.65 -16.22 4.71
N GLU A 448 16.49 -16.39 3.40
CA GLU A 448 17.64 -16.46 2.49
C GLU A 448 18.42 -15.14 2.52
N PRO A 449 19.75 -15.18 2.34
CA PRO A 449 20.57 -13.97 2.32
C PRO A 449 20.11 -12.97 1.26
N ILE A 450 20.23 -11.68 1.54
CA ILE A 450 19.77 -10.63 0.62
C ILE A 450 20.70 -10.61 -0.60
N PRO A 451 20.18 -10.73 -1.84
CA PRO A 451 21.01 -10.73 -3.03
C PRO A 451 21.73 -9.39 -3.28
N THR A 452 22.89 -9.48 -3.92
CA THR A 452 23.73 -8.31 -4.26
C THR A 452 23.40 -7.70 -5.62
N GLU A 453 22.64 -8.39 -6.46
CA GLU A 453 22.17 -7.89 -7.75
C GLU A 453 20.77 -7.29 -7.62
N ALA A 454 20.54 -6.15 -8.29
CA ALA A 454 19.30 -5.39 -8.13
C ALA A 454 18.05 -6.20 -8.49
N GLU A 455 18.09 -6.97 -9.58
CA GLU A 455 16.94 -7.77 -10.02
C GLU A 455 16.68 -8.98 -9.10
N ASP A 456 17.74 -9.61 -8.60
CA ASP A 456 17.64 -10.71 -7.64
C ASP A 456 17.10 -10.20 -6.31
N PHE A 457 17.54 -9.03 -5.85
CA PHE A 457 16.99 -8.37 -4.66
C PHE A 457 15.48 -8.14 -4.79
N LEU A 458 15.03 -7.60 -5.92
CA LEU A 458 13.61 -7.36 -6.11
C LEU A 458 12.82 -8.67 -6.16
N SER A 459 13.37 -9.71 -6.76
CA SER A 459 12.74 -11.04 -6.81
C SER A 459 12.72 -11.71 -5.43
N TRP A 460 13.76 -11.51 -4.62
CA TRP A 460 13.82 -11.93 -3.22
C TRP A 460 12.76 -11.18 -2.39
N LEU A 461 12.63 -9.86 -2.59
CA LEU A 461 11.64 -9.04 -1.89
C LEU A 461 10.21 -9.46 -2.22
N ASP A 462 9.93 -9.78 -3.49
CA ASP A 462 8.63 -10.31 -3.91
C ASP A 462 8.29 -11.63 -3.17
N ASN A 463 9.30 -12.42 -2.80
CA ASN A 463 9.14 -13.70 -2.11
C ASN A 463 9.36 -13.64 -0.59
N ALA A 464 9.49 -12.43 -0.01
CA ALA A 464 9.72 -12.24 1.42
C ALA A 464 8.47 -12.59 2.25
N THR A 465 8.14 -13.87 2.36
CA THR A 465 6.97 -14.38 3.09
C THR A 465 7.40 -15.15 4.33
N TRP A 466 6.86 -14.79 5.49
CA TRP A 466 7.13 -15.48 6.74
C TRP A 466 6.14 -16.62 6.95
N ASN A 467 6.65 -17.85 6.91
CA ASN A 467 6.21 -19.05 7.65
C ASN A 467 6.83 -20.34 7.05
N ASN A 468 8.10 -20.34 6.65
CA ASN A 468 8.85 -21.57 6.35
C ASN A 468 9.99 -21.82 7.35
N THR A 469 9.83 -21.38 8.60
CA THR A 469 10.55 -22.03 9.70
C THR A 469 9.83 -23.34 9.99
N ASP A 470 10.50 -24.45 9.64
CA ASP A 470 10.15 -25.86 9.93
C ASP A 470 9.20 -26.59 8.98
N LEU A 471 9.54 -26.66 7.69
CA LEU A 471 9.20 -27.82 6.86
C LEU A 471 10.33 -28.11 5.86
N PHE A 472 11.46 -28.61 6.37
CA PHE A 472 12.07 -29.91 6.04
C PHE A 472 13.20 -30.25 7.02
#